data_AF-A0A1G5UH60-F1
#
_entry.id   AF-A0A1G5UH60-F1
#
_cell.length_a   1.000
_cell.length_b   1.000
_cell.length_c   1.000
_cell.angle_alpha   90.00
_cell.angle_beta   90.00
_cell.angle_gamma   90.00
#
_symmetry.space_group_name_H-M   'P 1'
#
loop_
_entity.id
_entity.type
_entity.pdbx_description
1 polymer ?
#
loop_
_entity_poly.entity_id
_entity_poly.type
_entity_poly.pdbx_seq_one_letter_code
_entity_poly.pdbx_strand_id
1 'polypeptide(L)'
;MAGKPATAEHVRRYAQLHPFGSTQEDPECSKIDGIWVVSFASLSNVEDFLVTADHAAIEAAEAEFADTGASEFWTAVNYGVVNRLVPELATER
;
A
#
# COMPACT_ATOMS: atom_id res chain seq x y z
N MET A 1 9.78 6.11 -5.17
CA MET A 1 9.64 5.03 -4.16
C MET A 1 10.96 4.35 -3.77
N ALA A 2 11.61 3.54 -4.62
CA ALA A 2 12.75 2.66 -4.26
C ALA A 2 14.10 3.31 -3.86
N GLY A 3 14.13 4.61 -3.54
CA GLY A 3 15.35 5.32 -3.15
C GLY A 3 15.21 6.18 -1.88
N LYS A 4 14.07 6.10 -1.19
CA LYS A 4 13.80 6.84 0.04
C LYS A 4 14.22 6.02 1.28
N PRO A 5 14.87 6.62 2.28
CA PRO A 5 15.24 5.94 3.52
C PRO A 5 14.08 5.20 4.20
N ALA A 6 12.91 5.85 4.37
CA ALA A 6 11.76 5.23 5.02
C ALA A 6 11.21 4.02 4.25
N THR A 7 11.32 4.05 2.92
CA THR A 7 10.95 2.89 2.08
C THR A 7 11.87 1.70 2.36
N ALA A 8 13.18 1.93 2.50
CA ALA A 8 14.13 0.85 2.80
C ALA A 8 13.94 0.27 4.21
N GLU A 9 13.46 1.07 5.15
CA GLU A 9 13.24 0.68 6.54
C GLU A 9 11.94 -0.14 6.73
N HIS A 10 10.82 0.37 6.22
CA HIS A 10 9.49 -0.19 6.54
C HIS A 10 8.94 -1.14 5.47
N VAL A 11 9.29 -0.93 4.19
CA VAL A 11 8.72 -1.70 3.08
C VAL A 11 9.53 -2.98 2.82
N ARG A 12 8.88 -4.14 2.87
CA ARG A 12 9.51 -5.45 2.63
C ARG A 12 9.53 -5.85 1.17
N ARG A 13 8.45 -5.56 0.45
CA ARG A 13 8.33 -5.81 -0.99
C ARG A 13 7.57 -4.68 -1.63
N TYR A 14 7.99 -4.36 -2.84
CA TYR A 14 7.40 -3.32 -3.67
C TYR A 14 7.25 -3.88 -5.08
N ALA A 15 6.05 -3.72 -5.65
CA ALA A 15 5.80 -3.86 -7.08
C ALA A 15 5.02 -2.65 -7.59
N GLN A 16 5.39 -2.17 -8.77
CA GLN A 16 4.63 -1.18 -9.52
C GLN A 16 4.09 -1.86 -10.78
N LEU A 17 2.77 -1.91 -10.90
CA LEU A 17 2.09 -2.53 -12.02
C LEU A 17 1.45 -1.42 -12.85
N HIS A 18 1.66 -1.48 -14.16
CA HIS A 18 1.01 -0.59 -15.10
C HIS A 18 0.07 -1.45 -15.93
N PRO A 19 -1.24 -1.38 -15.69
CA PRO A 19 -2.19 -2.16 -16.48
C PRO A 19 -2.07 -1.74 -17.94
N PHE A 20 -1.68 -2.68 -18.80
CA PHE A 20 -1.77 -2.50 -20.24
C PHE A 20 -3.20 -2.86 -20.64
N GLY A 21 -3.88 -1.94 -21.34
CA GLY A 21 -5.33 -1.93 -21.54
C GLY A 21 -6.00 -3.30 -21.67
N SER A 22 -7.14 -3.45 -20.99
CA SER A 22 -7.93 -4.68 -21.01
C SER A 22 -8.44 -4.98 -22.42
N THR A 23 -8.44 -6.27 -22.81
CA THR A 23 -9.10 -6.73 -24.04
C THR A 23 -10.62 -6.89 -23.86
N GLN A 24 -11.14 -6.58 -22.67
CA GLN A 24 -12.55 -6.68 -22.29
C GLN A 24 -13.05 -5.30 -21.88
N GLU A 25 -14.36 -5.08 -21.98
CA GLU A 25 -15.00 -3.84 -21.55
C GLU A 25 -14.89 -3.71 -20.02
N ASP A 26 -13.98 -2.85 -19.57
CA ASP A 26 -13.65 -2.64 -18.15
C ASP A 26 -13.59 -1.14 -17.84
N PRO A 27 -14.75 -0.49 -17.66
CA PRO A 27 -14.83 0.96 -17.49
C PRO A 27 -14.16 1.45 -16.20
N GLU A 28 -14.01 0.59 -15.18
CA GLU A 28 -13.38 0.98 -13.92
C GLU A 28 -11.86 0.84 -13.97
N CYS A 29 -11.35 -0.29 -14.48
CA CYS A 29 -9.91 -0.52 -14.57
C CYS A 29 -9.26 0.34 -15.67
N SER A 30 -10.04 0.85 -16.63
CA SER A 30 -9.57 1.80 -17.64
C SER A 30 -9.11 3.15 -17.10
N LYS A 31 -9.53 3.52 -15.87
CA LYS A 31 -9.13 4.77 -15.20
C LYS A 31 -7.89 4.62 -14.32
N ILE A 32 -7.34 3.40 -14.22
CA ILE A 32 -6.19 3.10 -13.37
C ILE A 32 -4.94 3.14 -14.23
N ASP A 33 -4.11 4.15 -14.06
CA ASP A 33 -2.86 4.29 -14.83
C ASP A 33 -1.67 3.56 -14.19
N GLY A 34 -1.77 3.28 -12.88
CA GLY A 34 -0.72 2.62 -12.13
C GLY A 34 -1.23 2.06 -10.81
N ILE A 35 -0.68 0.92 -10.43
CA ILE A 35 -0.96 0.25 -9.16
C ILE A 35 0.34 0.09 -8.41
N TRP A 36 0.34 0.58 -7.18
CA TRP A 36 1.42 0.34 -6.24
C TRP A 36 1.02 -0.76 -5.26
N VAL A 37 1.80 -1.84 -5.21
CA VAL A 37 1.66 -2.91 -4.22
C VAL A 37 2.84 -2.89 -3.25
N VAL A 38 2.53 -2.74 -1.97
CA VAL A 38 3.49 -2.77 -0.85
C VAL A 38 3.18 -3.85 0.14
N SER A 39 4.25 -4.42 0.69
CA SER A 39 4.17 -5.36 1.81
C SER A 39 4.96 -4.81 2.99
N PHE A 40 4.36 -4.87 4.18
CA PHE A 40 4.95 -4.48 5.45
C PHE A 40 5.00 -5.67 6.41
N ALA A 41 5.89 -5.63 7.39
CA ALA A 41 6.00 -6.71 8.38
C ALA A 41 4.93 -6.66 9.48
N SER A 42 4.33 -5.50 9.72
CA SER A 42 3.30 -5.27 10.74
C SER A 42 2.49 -4.01 10.40
N LEU A 43 1.33 -3.85 11.05
CA LEU A 43 0.52 -2.63 10.91
C LEU A 43 1.26 -1.38 11.41
N SER A 44 2.02 -1.49 12.50
CA SER A 44 2.80 -0.36 13.02
C SER A 44 3.82 0.16 11.99
N ASN A 45 4.46 -0.73 11.22
CA ASN A 45 5.37 -0.27 10.15
C ASN A 45 4.63 0.47 9.02
N VAL A 46 3.34 0.18 8.80
CA VAL A 46 2.51 0.94 7.84
C VAL A 46 2.27 2.34 8.40
N GLU A 47 1.81 2.42 9.65
CA GLU A 47 1.52 3.69 10.33
C GLU A 47 2.76 4.57 10.39
N ASP A 48 3.90 4.01 10.81
CA ASP A 48 5.18 4.70 10.87
C ASP A 48 5.63 5.19 9.49
N PHE A 49 5.45 4.38 8.44
CA PHE A 49 5.78 4.77 7.07
C PHE A 49 4.91 5.93 6.58
N LEU A 50 3.60 5.88 6.80
CA LEU A 50 2.63 6.88 6.31
C LEU A 50 2.85 8.28 6.90
N VAL A 51 3.39 8.37 8.12
CA VAL A 51 3.67 9.65 8.80
C VAL A 51 5.05 10.23 8.44
N THR A 52 5.85 9.54 7.61
CA THR A 52 7.17 10.03 7.23
C THR A 52 7.12 11.15 6.18
N ALA A 53 8.09 12.06 6.24
CA ALA A 53 8.30 13.06 5.19
C ALA A 53 8.65 12.42 3.83
N ASP A 54 9.22 11.22 3.85
CA ASP A 54 9.50 10.45 2.64
C ASP A 54 8.22 10.00 1.94
N HIS A 55 7.21 9.54 2.69
CA HIS A 55 5.90 9.22 2.15
C HIS A 55 5.23 10.45 1.53
N ALA A 56 5.22 11.58 2.25
CA ALA A 56 4.68 12.84 1.70
C ALA A 56 5.40 13.29 0.41
N ALA A 57 6.72 13.08 0.33
CA ALA A 57 7.48 13.36 -0.89
C ALA A 57 7.19 12.38 -2.03
N ILE A 58 6.82 11.14 -1.72
CA ILE A 58 6.36 10.16 -2.73
C ILE A 58 4.99 10.59 -3.27
N GLU A 59 4.04 10.91 -2.40
CA GLU A 59 2.70 11.37 -2.77
C GLU A 59 2.76 12.62 -3.65
N ALA A 60 3.58 13.60 -3.28
CA ALA A 60 3.78 14.82 -4.09
C ALA A 60 4.33 14.50 -5.49
N ALA A 61 5.30 13.58 -5.58
CA ALA A 61 5.85 13.17 -6.87
C ALA A 61 4.84 12.38 -7.70
N GLU A 62 4.00 11.55 -7.09
CA GLU A 62 2.94 10.82 -7.79
C GLU A 62 1.86 11.78 -8.34
N ALA A 63 1.51 12.82 -7.58
CA ALA A 63 0.58 13.86 -8.01
C ALA A 63 1.08 14.65 -9.24
N GLU A 64 2.39 14.75 -9.48
CA GLU A 64 2.95 15.41 -10.68
C GLU A 64 2.66 14.64 -11.97
N PHE A 65 2.46 13.33 -11.90
CA PHE A 65 2.24 12.46 -13.07
C PHE A 65 0.79 12.00 -13.22
N ALA A 66 -0.03 12.12 -12.19
CA ALA A 66 -1.41 11.68 -12.21
C ALA A 66 -2.34 12.74 -12.82
N ASP A 67 -3.22 12.32 -13.75
CA ASP A 67 -4.29 13.19 -14.23
C ASP A 67 -5.46 13.14 -13.24
N THR A 68 -5.51 14.10 -12.33
CA THR A 68 -6.57 14.19 -11.31
C THR A 68 -8.00 14.32 -11.89
N GLY A 69 -8.16 14.63 -13.18
CA GLY A 69 -9.46 14.70 -13.85
C GLY A 69 -9.90 13.41 -14.52
N ALA A 70 -8.99 12.47 -14.75
CA ALA A 70 -9.24 11.21 -15.47
C ALA A 70 -8.97 9.96 -14.62
N SER A 71 -7.99 10.02 -13.72
CA SER A 71 -7.55 8.92 -12.89
C SER A 71 -8.30 8.87 -11.56
N GLU A 72 -8.66 7.68 -11.10
CA GLU A 72 -9.26 7.48 -9.79
C GLU A 72 -8.23 6.87 -8.81
N PHE A 73 -8.12 7.44 -7.62
CA PHE A 73 -7.19 6.97 -6.60
C PHE A 73 -7.88 6.00 -5.64
N TRP A 74 -7.39 4.76 -5.62
CA TRP A 74 -7.90 3.71 -4.74
C TRP A 74 -6.77 3.19 -3.85
N THR A 75 -7.03 3.11 -2.54
CA THR A 75 -6.13 2.44 -1.59
C THR A 75 -6.82 1.22 -1.02
N ALA A 76 -6.20 0.06 -1.19
CA ALA A 76 -6.66 -1.19 -0.60
C ALA A 76 -5.62 -1.73 0.39
N VAL A 77 -6.06 -2.09 1.59
CA VAL A 77 -5.19 -2.66 2.63
C VAL A 77 -5.67 -4.06 2.96
N ASN A 78 -4.80 -5.04 2.81
CA ASN A 78 -5.00 -6.40 3.31
C ASN A 78 -4.14 -6.59 4.57
N TYR A 79 -4.77 -6.88 5.71
CA TYR A 79 -4.08 -7.19 6.96
C TYR A 79 -4.62 -8.48 7.57
N GLY A 80 -3.71 -9.31 8.09
CA GLY A 80 -4.05 -10.54 8.80
C GLY A 80 -3.73 -10.41 10.29
N VAL A 81 -4.71 -10.65 11.14
CA VAL A 81 -4.50 -10.73 12.59
C VAL A 81 -4.19 -12.18 12.97
N VAL A 82 -2.97 -12.44 13.40
CA VAL A 82 -2.56 -13.75 13.93
C VAL A 82 -2.51 -13.65 15.44
N ASN A 83 -3.50 -14.25 16.12
CA ASN A 83 -3.44 -14.37 17.57
C ASN A 83 -2.35 -15.41 17.94
N ARG A 84 -1.24 -14.94 18.51
CA ARG A 84 -0.12 -15.79 18.97
C ARG A 84 -0.26 -16.22 20.44
N LEU A 85 -1.26 -15.72 21.15
CA LEU A 85 -1.53 -16.13 22.53
C LEU A 85 -2.23 -17.49 22.49
N VAL A 86 -1.74 -18.41 23.34
CA VAL A 86 -2.43 -19.67 23.65
C VAL A 86 -3.87 -19.34 24.07
N PRO A 87 -4.86 -20.21 23.78
CA PRO A 87 -6.23 -20.01 24.24
C PRO A 87 -6.23 -19.64 25.73
N GLU A 88 -7.03 -18.64 26.12
CA GLU A 88 -7.20 -18.31 27.53
C GLU A 88 -7.64 -19.58 28.27
N LEU A 89 -6.79 -20.04 29.20
CA LEU A 89 -7.11 -21.15 30.08
C LEU A 89 -7.83 -20.58 31.29
N ALA A 90 -8.98 -21.18 31.65
CA ALA A 90 -9.68 -20.81 32.86
C ALA A 90 -8.76 -21.01 34.07
N THR A 91 -8.63 -19.98 34.91
CA THR A 91 -7.83 -20.06 36.14
C THR A 91 -8.46 -21.09 37.08
N GLU A 92 -7.73 -22.15 37.43
CA GLU A 92 -8.15 -23.07 38.49
C GLU A 92 -8.10 -22.33 39.85
N ARG A 93 -9.15 -22.52 40.64
CA ARG A 93 -9.41 -21.80 41.89
C ARG A 93 -9.07 -22.65 43.10
#